data_AF-A0A4U5U679-F1
#
_entry.id   AF-A0A4U5U679-F1
#
_cell.length_a   1.000
_cell.length_b   1.000
_cell.length_c   1.000
_cell.angle_alpha   90.00
_cell.angle_beta   90.00
_cell.angle_gamma   90.00
#
_symmetry.space_group_name_H-M   'P 1'
#
loop_
_entity.id
_entity.type
_entity.pdbx_description
1 polymer ?
#
loop_
_entity_poly.entity_id
_entity_poly.type
_entity_poly.pdbx_seq_one_letter_code
_entity_poly.pdbx_strand_id
1 'polypeptide(L)'
;MIRKAPALRDGDFCLAESIAILLYLAEKFQTPDFWYPADLQQRARVNKYLSWQHMAIRMHGSKMFWLRLFIPKVLGVEVPQDKLDAALEDLNGSLKLIEEKFLQDRPFIAGDHISLADLVAIVEVMQPVGSGLDVFEGRPKLSAWRDRVQEAIGKELFDDAHRTIMGSQEAVKLMDGSKMQVFKPKILRLFL
;
A
#
# COMPACT_ATOMS: atom_id res chain seq x y z
N MET A 1 -15.23 19.55 1.79
CA MET A 1 -15.17 18.07 1.96
C MET A 1 -14.10 17.53 1.03
N ILE A 2 -13.02 16.97 1.58
CA ILE A 2 -11.99 16.29 0.80
C ILE A 2 -12.62 14.98 0.31
N ARG A 3 -12.92 14.85 -0.99
CA ARG A 3 -13.60 13.68 -1.58
C ARG A 3 -12.62 12.50 -1.74
N LYS A 4 -12.07 12.02 -0.62
CA LYS A 4 -11.12 10.91 -0.54
C LYS A 4 -11.49 9.98 0.61
N ALA A 5 -11.08 8.72 0.51
CA ALA A 5 -11.11 7.75 1.58
C ALA A 5 -9.66 7.35 1.95
N PRO A 6 -9.40 6.91 3.20
CA PRO A 6 -10.35 6.76 4.31
C PRO A 6 -10.71 8.08 5.02
N ALA A 7 -11.81 8.07 5.78
CA ALA A 7 -12.24 9.14 6.66
C ALA A 7 -12.79 8.54 7.97
N LEU A 8 -12.41 9.13 9.10
CA LEU A 8 -12.87 8.78 10.45
C LEU A 8 -13.79 9.88 10.96
N ARG A 9 -14.88 9.48 11.63
CA ARG A 9 -15.74 10.36 12.41
C ARG A 9 -15.85 9.84 13.83
N ASP A 10 -15.57 10.69 14.80
CA ASP A 10 -15.75 10.43 16.22
C ASP A 10 -16.57 11.56 16.85
N GLY A 11 -17.88 11.35 17.00
CA GLY A 11 -18.83 12.41 17.32
C GLY A 11 -18.82 13.51 16.25
N ASP A 12 -18.47 14.73 16.66
CA ASP A 12 -18.33 15.88 15.76
C ASP A 12 -16.91 16.05 15.20
N PHE A 13 -15.93 15.31 15.74
CA PHE A 13 -14.56 15.31 15.23
C PHE A 13 -14.45 14.47 13.96
N CYS A 14 -13.90 15.05 12.90
CA CYS A 14 -13.67 14.37 11.62
C CYS A 14 -12.17 14.40 11.28
N LEU A 15 -11.62 13.26 10.88
CA LEU A 15 -10.21 13.11 10.53
C LEU A 15 -10.07 12.37 9.20
N ALA A 16 -9.16 12.84 8.35
CA ALA A 16 -8.78 12.19 7.10
C ALA A 16 -7.27 11.88 7.15
N GLU A 17 -6.77 11.19 6.12
CA GLU A 17 -5.42 10.60 6.04
C GLU A 17 -5.26 9.34 6.88
N SER A 18 -4.95 8.22 6.21
CA SER A 18 -4.86 6.90 6.86
C SER A 18 -3.87 6.88 8.01
N ILE A 19 -2.70 7.52 7.86
CA ILE A 19 -1.69 7.59 8.93
C ILE A 19 -2.21 8.37 10.13
N ALA A 20 -2.80 9.55 9.92
CA ALA A 20 -3.34 10.35 11.02
C ALA A 20 -4.45 9.58 11.76
N ILE A 21 -5.32 8.88 11.02
CA ILE A 21 -6.36 8.02 11.57
C ILE A 21 -5.74 6.88 12.40
N LEU A 22 -4.73 6.17 11.88
CA LEU A 22 -4.08 5.07 12.59
C LEU A 22 -3.41 5.54 13.89
N LEU A 23 -2.70 6.67 13.87
CA LEU A 23 -2.09 7.25 15.06
C LEU A 23 -3.15 7.66 16.09
N TYR A 24 -4.22 8.33 15.64
CA TYR A 24 -5.35 8.70 16.49
C TYR A 24 -6.00 7.48 17.15
N LEU A 25 -6.24 6.40 16.39
CA LEU A 25 -6.82 5.17 16.92
C LEU A 25 -5.88 4.48 17.93
N ALA A 26 -4.57 4.44 17.63
CA ALA A 26 -3.58 3.85 18.53
C ALA A 26 -3.56 4.56 19.89
N GLU A 27 -3.56 5.90 19.89
CA GLU A 27 -3.56 6.70 21.11
C GLU A 27 -4.92 6.67 21.83
N LYS A 28 -6.03 6.84 21.10
CA LYS A 28 -7.39 6.86 21.68
C LYS A 28 -7.74 5.56 22.39
N PHE A 29 -7.42 4.43 21.76
CA PHE A 29 -7.78 3.10 22.28
C PHE A 29 -6.66 2.45 23.09
N GLN A 30 -5.54 3.15 23.29
CA GLN A 30 -4.38 2.64 24.03
C GLN A 30 -3.98 1.25 23.53
N THR A 31 -3.84 1.11 22.21
CA THR A 31 -3.49 -0.18 21.61
C THR A 31 -2.12 -0.65 22.12
N PRO A 32 -1.80 -1.96 22.04
CA PRO A 32 -0.49 -2.46 22.44
C PRO A 32 0.67 -1.63 21.91
N ASP A 33 1.65 -1.34 22.78
CA ASP A 33 2.71 -0.33 22.52
C ASP A 33 3.52 -0.62 21.24
N PHE A 34 3.67 -1.89 20.85
CA PHE A 34 4.40 -2.26 19.64
C PHE A 34 3.84 -1.63 18.36
N TRP A 35 2.54 -1.31 18.30
CA TRP A 35 1.95 -0.65 17.13
C TRP A 35 2.53 0.75 16.91
N TYR A 36 2.64 1.53 17.99
CA TYR A 36 3.15 2.89 17.97
C TYR A 36 3.94 3.21 19.26
N PRO A 37 5.20 2.72 19.35
CA PRO A 37 5.95 2.67 20.61
C PRO A 37 6.12 4.05 21.26
N ALA A 38 6.08 4.11 22.58
CA ALA A 38 6.40 5.33 23.34
C ALA A 38 7.90 5.67 23.32
N ASP A 39 8.78 4.66 23.15
CA ASP A 39 10.22 4.90 23.04
C ASP A 39 10.54 5.84 21.86
N LEU A 40 11.35 6.85 22.13
CA LEU A 40 11.63 7.94 21.20
C LEU A 40 12.25 7.43 19.89
N GLN A 41 13.21 6.51 19.96
CA GLN A 41 13.92 6.04 18.77
C GLN A 41 13.08 5.04 17.97
N GLN A 42 12.35 4.15 18.64
CA GLN A 42 11.42 3.23 18.00
C GLN A 42 10.29 3.99 17.30
N ARG A 43 9.70 4.99 17.97
CA ARG A 43 8.71 5.89 17.37
C ARG A 43 9.26 6.62 16.16
N ALA A 44 10.50 7.12 16.25
CA ALA A 44 11.16 7.78 15.13
C ALA A 44 11.36 6.84 13.92
N ARG A 45 11.67 5.56 14.15
CA ARG A 45 11.78 4.55 13.08
C ARG A 45 10.43 4.29 12.40
N VAL A 46 9.34 4.16 13.17
CA VAL A 46 7.98 4.05 12.62
C VAL A 46 7.64 5.29 11.79
N ASN A 47 7.80 6.48 12.36
CA ASN A 47 7.47 7.75 11.69
C ASN A 47 8.32 8.01 10.44
N LYS A 48 9.59 7.58 10.44
CA LYS A 48 10.46 7.65 9.26
C LYS A 48 9.85 6.86 8.09
N TYR A 49 9.38 5.63 8.32
CA TYR A 49 8.75 4.83 7.28
C TYR A 49 7.42 5.45 6.82
N LEU A 50 6.55 5.80 7.78
CA LEU A 50 5.22 6.38 7.48
C LEU A 50 5.33 7.68 6.68
N SER A 51 6.39 8.46 6.90
CA SER A 51 6.67 9.68 6.12
C SER A 51 7.23 9.37 4.73
N TRP A 52 8.16 8.42 4.63
CA TRP A 52 8.81 8.04 3.37
C TRP A 52 7.86 7.40 2.36
N GLN A 53 6.96 6.52 2.81
CA GLN A 53 6.17 5.68 1.89
C GLN A 53 5.29 6.49 0.92
N HIS A 54 4.86 7.70 1.31
CA HIS A 54 3.85 8.49 0.56
C HIS A 54 4.26 8.76 -0.88
N MET A 55 5.55 9.02 -1.10
CA MET A 55 6.13 9.33 -2.41
C MET A 55 7.00 8.19 -2.95
N ALA A 56 6.86 7.00 -2.36
CA ALA A 56 7.60 5.80 -2.74
C ALA A 56 6.61 4.66 -3.00
N ILE A 57 6.62 3.61 -2.17
CA ILE A 57 5.84 2.39 -2.41
C ILE A 57 4.34 2.65 -2.60
N ARG A 58 3.74 3.62 -1.91
CA ARG A 58 2.36 4.03 -2.14
C ARG A 58 2.09 4.50 -3.57
N MET A 59 2.94 5.40 -4.04
CA MET A 59 2.81 5.99 -5.37
C MET A 59 3.10 4.94 -6.44
N HIS A 60 4.20 4.21 -6.28
CA HIS A 60 4.67 3.26 -7.30
C HIS A 60 3.81 2.01 -7.39
N GLY A 61 3.36 1.46 -6.25
CA GLY A 61 2.43 0.33 -6.21
C GLY A 61 1.08 0.67 -6.86
N SER A 62 0.53 1.85 -6.55
CA SER A 62 -0.68 2.37 -7.18
C SER A 62 -0.50 2.60 -8.69
N LYS A 63 0.60 3.25 -9.10
CA LYS A 63 0.93 3.45 -10.52
C LYS A 63 0.95 2.12 -11.27
N MET A 64 1.55 1.07 -10.70
CA MET A 64 1.55 -0.24 -11.33
C MET A 64 0.17 -0.86 -11.46
N PHE A 65 -0.68 -0.75 -10.44
CA PHE A 65 -2.05 -1.21 -10.52
C PHE A 65 -2.84 -0.52 -11.64
N TRP A 66 -2.67 0.80 -11.80
CA TRP A 66 -3.30 1.55 -12.88
C TRP A 66 -2.81 1.14 -14.26
N LEU A 67 -1.48 1.09 -14.46
CA LEU A 67 -0.88 0.81 -15.76
C LEU A 67 -1.12 -0.64 -16.22
N ARG A 68 -1.03 -1.63 -15.31
CA ARG A 68 -1.22 -3.05 -15.69
C ARG A 68 -2.68 -3.47 -15.80
N LEU A 69 -3.55 -2.88 -14.98
CA LEU A 69 -4.91 -3.36 -14.85
C LEU A 69 -5.94 -2.32 -15.28
N PHE A 70 -6.03 -1.20 -14.59
CA PHE A 70 -7.20 -0.33 -14.73
C PHE A 70 -7.25 0.39 -16.08
N ILE A 71 -6.15 1.01 -16.53
CA ILE A 71 -6.10 1.72 -17.81
C ILE A 71 -6.38 0.79 -19.00
N PRO A 72 -5.68 -0.34 -19.17
CA PRO A 72 -5.92 -1.21 -20.31
C PRO A 72 -7.28 -1.92 -20.25
N LYS A 73 -7.73 -2.39 -19.07
CA LYS A 73 -8.94 -3.21 -18.97
C LYS A 73 -10.23 -2.40 -18.82
N VAL A 74 -10.20 -1.24 -18.18
CA VAL A 74 -11.40 -0.42 -17.93
C VAL A 74 -11.50 0.77 -18.89
N LEU A 75 -10.38 1.42 -19.24
CA LEU A 75 -10.39 2.57 -20.15
C LEU A 75 -10.15 2.20 -21.62
N GLY A 76 -9.73 0.96 -21.88
CA GLY A 76 -9.43 0.45 -23.22
C GLY A 76 -8.28 1.19 -23.88
N VAL A 77 -7.30 1.64 -23.11
CA VAL A 77 -6.12 2.37 -23.61
C VAL A 77 -4.89 1.48 -23.46
N GLU A 78 -4.17 1.30 -24.56
CA GLU A 78 -2.87 0.65 -24.55
C GLU A 78 -1.87 1.51 -23.78
N VAL A 79 -1.15 0.88 -22.84
CA VAL A 79 -0.12 1.55 -22.06
C VAL A 79 1.21 1.41 -22.81
N PRO A 80 1.90 2.51 -23.14
CA PRO A 80 3.21 2.45 -23.77
C PRO A 80 4.21 1.66 -22.92
N GLN A 81 5.00 0.80 -23.58
CA GLN A 81 5.93 -0.09 -22.89
C GLN A 81 6.98 0.68 -22.08
N ASP A 82 7.49 1.80 -22.58
CA ASP A 82 8.45 2.67 -21.88
C ASP A 82 7.88 3.22 -20.56
N LYS A 83 6.58 3.54 -20.51
CA LYS A 83 5.89 3.99 -19.30
C LYS A 83 5.74 2.87 -18.28
N LEU A 84 5.47 1.66 -18.76
CA LEU A 84 5.37 0.46 -17.92
C LEU A 84 6.73 0.10 -17.31
N ASP A 85 7.79 0.11 -18.13
CA ASP A 85 9.15 -0.21 -17.71
C ASP A 85 9.66 0.80 -16.67
N ALA A 86 9.48 2.09 -16.91
CA ALA A 86 9.86 3.13 -15.94
C ALA A 86 9.11 2.99 -14.61
N ALA A 87 7.81 2.68 -14.64
CA ALA A 87 7.03 2.48 -13.42
C ALA A 87 7.45 1.20 -12.67
N LEU A 88 7.87 0.15 -13.40
CA LEU A 88 8.41 -1.06 -12.82
C LEU A 88 9.79 -0.82 -12.18
N GLU A 89 10.63 0.02 -12.79
CA GLU A 89 11.90 0.46 -12.22
C GLU A 89 11.69 1.23 -10.90
N ASP A 90 10.78 2.21 -10.89
CA ASP A 90 10.41 2.97 -9.68
C ASP A 90 9.92 2.05 -8.54
N LEU A 91 9.04 1.10 -8.86
CA LEU A 91 8.52 0.11 -7.92
C LEU A 91 9.65 -0.76 -7.37
N ASN A 92 10.50 -1.31 -8.24
CA ASN A 92 11.63 -2.15 -7.84
C ASN A 92 12.62 -1.38 -6.97
N GLY A 93 12.85 -0.10 -7.25
CA GLY A 93 13.65 0.79 -6.41
C GLY A 93 13.06 0.95 -5.01
N SER A 94 11.74 1.11 -4.90
CA SER A 94 11.07 1.22 -3.59
C SER A 94 11.10 -0.08 -2.80
N LEU A 95 10.85 -1.23 -3.44
CA LEU A 95 10.95 -2.54 -2.81
C LEU A 95 12.38 -2.81 -2.32
N LYS A 96 13.39 -2.46 -3.12
CA LYS A 96 14.79 -2.53 -2.71
C LYS A 96 15.09 -1.66 -1.50
N LEU A 97 14.56 -0.44 -1.44
CA LEU A 97 14.72 0.44 -0.28
C LEU A 97 14.03 -0.13 0.97
N ILE A 98 12.85 -0.75 0.83
CA ILE A 98 12.20 -1.48 1.93
C ILE A 98 13.14 -2.55 2.47
N GLU A 99 13.70 -3.40 1.60
CA GLU A 99 14.62 -4.46 2.01
C GLU A 99 15.91 -3.92 2.64
N GLU A 100 16.59 -2.96 2.01
CA GLU A 100 17.95 -2.54 2.38
C GLU A 100 18.01 -1.45 3.45
N LYS A 101 16.98 -0.59 3.57
CA LYS A 101 17.02 0.59 4.44
C LYS A 101 16.05 0.50 5.60
N PHE A 102 14.94 -0.21 5.43
CA PHE A 102 13.91 -0.34 6.45
C PHE A 102 13.97 -1.71 7.13
N LEU A 103 13.74 -2.80 6.41
CA LEU A 103 13.75 -4.15 6.98
C LEU A 103 15.16 -4.58 7.42
N GLN A 104 16.16 -4.42 6.55
CA GLN A 104 17.54 -4.86 6.76
C GLN A 104 17.62 -6.36 7.11
N ASP A 105 18.07 -6.70 8.32
CA ASP A 105 18.12 -8.06 8.86
C ASP A 105 17.15 -8.26 10.05
N ARG A 106 16.22 -7.31 10.24
CA ARG A 106 15.22 -7.34 11.31
C ARG A 106 13.95 -8.07 10.85
N PRO A 107 13.15 -8.62 11.79
CA PRO A 107 11.92 -9.30 11.42
C PRO A 107 10.85 -8.33 10.86
N PHE A 108 10.81 -7.09 11.35
CA PHE A 108 9.86 -6.04 10.97
C PHE A 108 10.56 -4.69 10.69
N ILE A 109 9.85 -3.76 10.04
CA ILE A 109 10.38 -2.48 9.57
C ILE A 109 10.95 -1.61 10.71
N ALA A 110 10.27 -1.59 11.85
CA ALA A 110 10.67 -0.75 12.97
C ALA A 110 11.53 -1.47 14.01
N GLY A 111 11.60 -2.79 14.01
CA GLY A 111 12.32 -3.56 15.03
C GLY A 111 11.89 -5.03 15.10
N ASP A 112 11.81 -5.54 16.32
CA ASP A 112 11.56 -6.95 16.61
C ASP A 112 10.07 -7.32 16.62
N HIS A 113 9.18 -6.32 16.71
CA HIS A 113 7.73 -6.48 16.71
C HIS A 113 7.10 -5.76 15.52
N ILE A 114 5.93 -6.25 15.09
CA ILE A 114 5.10 -5.58 14.10
C ILE A 114 4.74 -4.17 14.58
N SER A 115 4.65 -3.23 13.65
CA SER A 115 4.27 -1.85 13.94
C SER A 115 3.31 -1.29 12.88
N LEU A 116 2.82 -0.06 13.08
CA LEU A 116 2.05 0.63 12.05
C LEU A 116 2.82 0.80 10.73
N ALA A 117 4.17 0.81 10.77
CA ALA A 117 4.97 0.85 9.55
C ALA A 117 4.75 -0.41 8.69
N ASP A 118 4.74 -1.58 9.32
CA ASP A 118 4.51 -2.86 8.64
C ASP A 118 3.09 -2.99 8.09
N LEU A 119 2.09 -2.55 8.88
CA LEU A 119 0.69 -2.55 8.46
C LEU A 119 0.47 -1.68 7.22
N VAL A 120 1.04 -0.47 7.20
CA VAL A 120 0.94 0.43 6.04
C VAL A 120 1.73 -0.12 4.84
N ALA A 121 2.93 -0.64 5.09
CA ALA A 121 3.75 -1.22 4.04
C ALA A 121 3.06 -2.37 3.32
N ILE A 122 2.49 -3.32 4.07
CA ILE A 122 2.01 -4.56 3.47
C ILE A 122 0.82 -4.32 2.54
N VAL A 123 -0.12 -3.44 2.93
CA VAL A 123 -1.27 -3.12 2.08
C VAL A 123 -0.87 -2.39 0.79
N GLU A 124 0.22 -1.63 0.82
CA GLU A 124 0.77 -0.94 -0.36
C GLU A 124 1.53 -1.91 -1.27
N VAL A 125 2.31 -2.84 -0.69
CA VAL A 125 3.03 -3.90 -1.42
C VAL A 125 2.05 -4.89 -2.07
N MET A 126 0.90 -5.16 -1.45
CA MET A 126 -0.13 -6.05 -2.00
C MET A 126 -0.89 -5.44 -3.18
N GLN A 127 -0.83 -4.12 -3.38
CA GLN A 127 -1.53 -3.44 -4.47
C GLN A 127 -1.08 -3.90 -5.87
N PRO A 128 0.23 -3.92 -6.23
CA PRO A 128 0.68 -4.49 -7.50
C PRO A 128 0.38 -5.99 -7.63
N VAL A 129 0.34 -6.75 -6.53
CA VAL A 129 -0.07 -8.18 -6.55
C VAL A 129 -1.49 -8.36 -7.06
N GLY A 130 -2.41 -7.48 -6.63
CA GLY A 130 -3.79 -7.45 -7.17
C GLY A 130 -3.89 -7.16 -8.67
N SER A 131 -2.81 -6.65 -9.29
CA SER A 131 -2.71 -6.47 -10.75
C SER A 131 -2.05 -7.65 -11.49
N GLY A 132 -1.77 -8.74 -10.77
CA GLY A 132 -1.09 -9.92 -11.29
C GLY A 132 0.44 -9.77 -11.41
N LEU A 133 1.05 -8.81 -10.71
CA LEU A 133 2.50 -8.69 -10.58
C LEU A 133 2.93 -9.30 -9.25
N ASP A 134 3.58 -10.48 -9.28
CA ASP A 134 4.19 -11.02 -8.08
C ASP A 134 5.45 -10.23 -7.72
N VAL A 135 5.32 -9.33 -6.74
CA VAL A 135 6.44 -8.51 -6.25
C VAL A 135 7.34 -9.25 -5.27
N PHE A 136 6.96 -10.45 -4.83
CA PHE A 136 7.72 -11.25 -3.88
C PHE A 136 8.67 -12.23 -4.57
N GLU A 137 8.42 -12.55 -5.84
CA GLU A 137 9.30 -13.38 -6.66
C GLU A 137 10.73 -12.83 -6.70
N GLY A 138 11.72 -13.67 -6.38
CA GLY A 138 13.12 -13.27 -6.29
C GLY A 138 13.49 -12.42 -5.07
N ARG A 139 12.56 -12.17 -4.14
CA ARG A 139 12.78 -11.35 -2.93
C ARG A 139 12.51 -12.15 -1.64
N PRO A 140 13.42 -13.06 -1.23
CA PRO A 140 13.20 -13.93 -0.07
C PRO A 140 13.05 -13.17 1.24
N LYS A 141 13.77 -12.04 1.43
CA LYS A 141 13.63 -11.20 2.62
C LYS A 141 12.24 -10.58 2.71
N LEU A 142 11.75 -10.03 1.61
CA LEU A 142 10.42 -9.44 1.52
C LEU A 142 9.31 -10.50 1.69
N SER A 143 9.50 -11.69 1.10
CA SER A 143 8.56 -12.82 1.25
C SER A 143 8.46 -13.25 2.72
N ALA A 144 9.60 -13.47 3.38
CA ALA A 144 9.62 -13.86 4.78
C ALA A 144 9.04 -12.77 5.70
N TRP A 145 9.23 -11.49 5.37
CA TRP A 145 8.59 -10.39 6.09
C TRP A 145 7.07 -10.39 5.92
N ARG A 146 6.55 -10.57 4.69
CA ARG A 146 5.11 -10.71 4.44
C ARG A 146 4.53 -11.82 5.31
N ASP A 147 5.16 -12.99 5.34
CA ASP A 147 4.64 -14.14 6.07
C ASP A 147 4.59 -13.86 7.59
N ARG A 148 5.61 -13.19 8.14
CA ARG A 148 5.59 -12.72 9.54
C ARG A 148 4.49 -11.69 9.82
N VAL A 149 4.25 -10.76 8.89
CA VAL A 149 3.19 -9.76 9.01
C VAL A 149 1.82 -10.41 8.93
N GLN A 150 1.61 -11.35 8.02
CA GLN A 150 0.36 -12.10 7.91
C GLN A 150 0.07 -12.90 9.19
N GLU A 151 1.10 -13.58 9.73
CA GLU A 151 0.96 -14.32 10.98
C GLU A 151 0.61 -13.39 12.15
N ALA A 152 1.30 -12.25 12.27
CA ALA A 152 1.05 -11.30 13.35
C ALA A 152 -0.34 -10.61 13.27
N ILE A 153 -0.89 -10.43 12.07
CA ILE A 153 -2.25 -9.89 11.86
C ILE A 153 -3.32 -10.98 12.04
N GLY A 154 -2.97 -12.23 11.75
CA GLY A 154 -3.90 -13.34 11.62
C GLY A 154 -4.34 -13.53 10.17
N LYS A 155 -4.16 -14.76 9.65
CA LYS A 155 -4.39 -15.10 8.24
C LYS A 155 -5.80 -14.77 7.75
N GLU A 156 -6.83 -15.05 8.54
CA GLU A 156 -8.23 -14.80 8.16
C GLU A 156 -8.49 -13.31 7.90
N LEU A 157 -8.06 -12.44 8.84
CA LEU A 157 -8.21 -11.00 8.70
C LEU A 157 -7.36 -10.46 7.54
N PHE A 158 -6.15 -10.96 7.37
CA PHE A 158 -5.29 -10.60 6.25
C PHE A 158 -5.95 -10.93 4.91
N ASP A 159 -6.50 -12.13 4.75
CA ASP A 159 -7.13 -12.58 3.52
C ASP A 159 -8.44 -11.83 3.25
N ASP A 160 -9.26 -11.57 4.29
CA ASP A 160 -10.50 -10.80 4.18
C ASP A 160 -10.22 -9.36 3.73
N ALA A 161 -9.27 -8.68 4.38
CA ALA A 161 -8.90 -7.31 4.04
C ALA A 161 -8.36 -7.18 2.60
N HIS A 162 -7.68 -8.21 2.10
CA HIS A 162 -7.14 -8.23 0.74
C HIS A 162 -8.08 -8.85 -0.31
N ARG A 163 -9.25 -9.38 0.08
CA ARG A 163 -10.17 -10.07 -0.84
C ARG A 163 -10.48 -9.25 -2.10
N THR A 164 -10.82 -7.98 -1.92
CA THR A 164 -11.19 -7.09 -3.03
C THR A 164 -10.00 -6.81 -3.96
N ILE A 165 -8.83 -6.52 -3.41
CA ILE A 165 -7.64 -6.22 -4.24
C ILE A 165 -7.17 -7.47 -4.99
N MET A 166 -7.20 -8.64 -4.35
CA MET A 166 -6.83 -9.91 -4.98
C MET A 166 -7.85 -10.36 -6.03
N GLY A 167 -9.12 -9.99 -5.89
CA GLY A 167 -10.16 -10.21 -6.89
C GLY A 167 -10.18 -9.19 -8.04
N SER A 168 -9.27 -8.21 -8.06
CA SER A 168 -9.34 -7.08 -8.99
C SER A 168 -9.23 -7.48 -10.46
N GLN A 169 -8.41 -8.49 -10.79
CA GLN A 169 -8.27 -8.97 -12.17
C GLN A 169 -9.58 -9.49 -12.77
N GLU A 170 -10.43 -10.12 -11.96
CA GLU A 170 -11.76 -10.56 -12.38
C GLU A 170 -12.77 -9.41 -12.31
N ALA A 171 -12.72 -8.60 -11.24
CA ALA A 171 -13.65 -7.50 -11.05
C ALA A 171 -13.62 -6.48 -12.21
N VAL A 172 -12.43 -6.14 -12.73
CA VAL A 172 -12.32 -5.16 -13.83
C VAL A 172 -12.96 -5.65 -15.13
N LYS A 173 -13.08 -6.98 -15.34
CA LYS A 173 -13.76 -7.53 -16.53
C LYS A 173 -15.27 -7.27 -16.50
N LEU A 174 -15.83 -7.12 -15.29
CA LEU A 174 -17.25 -6.88 -15.05
C LEU A 174 -17.56 -5.38 -14.89
N MET A 175 -16.55 -4.51 -14.84
CA MET A 175 -16.74 -3.08 -14.68
C MET A 175 -17.26 -2.44 -15.96
N ASP A 176 -18.36 -1.70 -15.83
CA ASP A 176 -18.79 -0.77 -16.88
C ASP A 176 -17.87 0.46 -16.91
N GLY A 177 -16.96 0.48 -17.89
CA GLY A 177 -16.03 1.58 -18.11
C GLY A 177 -16.69 2.89 -18.55
N SER A 178 -17.98 2.90 -18.91
CA SER A 178 -18.68 4.10 -19.43
C SER A 178 -18.61 5.28 -18.45
N LYS A 179 -18.83 5.02 -17.17
CA LYS A 179 -18.76 6.04 -16.09
C LYS A 179 -17.35 6.57 -15.88
N MET A 180 -16.33 5.78 -16.22
CA MET A 180 -14.93 6.16 -16.10
C MET A 180 -14.42 6.98 -17.29
N GLN A 181 -15.12 6.93 -18.44
CA GLN A 181 -14.73 7.70 -19.64
C GLN A 181 -14.70 9.21 -19.38
N VAL A 182 -15.61 9.71 -18.54
CA VAL A 182 -15.64 11.14 -18.16
C VAL A 182 -14.35 11.58 -17.48
N PHE A 183 -13.68 10.68 -16.76
CA PHE A 183 -12.43 10.95 -16.05
C PHE A 183 -11.18 10.58 -16.86
N LYS A 184 -11.34 9.94 -18.02
CA LYS A 184 -10.25 9.40 -18.84
C LYS A 184 -9.15 10.44 -19.13
N PRO A 185 -9.42 11.67 -19.61
CA PRO A 185 -8.34 12.63 -19.89
C PRO A 185 -7.51 12.98 -18.66
N LYS A 186 -8.15 13.10 -17.49
CA LYS A 186 -7.47 13.40 -16.23
C LYS A 186 -6.63 12.22 -15.75
N ILE A 187 -7.15 10.99 -15.89
CA ILE A 187 -6.43 9.77 -15.53
C ILE A 187 -5.20 9.61 -16.42
N LEU A 188 -5.36 9.73 -17.74
CA LEU A 188 -4.24 9.58 -18.67
C LEU A 188 -3.14 10.61 -18.39
N ARG A 189 -3.49 11.89 -18.16
CA ARG A 189 -2.51 12.92 -17.77
C ARG A 189 -1.76 12.61 -16.47
N LEU A 190 -2.37 11.85 -15.56
CA LEU A 190 -1.75 11.51 -14.27
C LEU A 190 -0.79 10.33 -14.37
N PHE A 191 -1.03 9.40 -15.31
CA PHE A 191 -0.33 8.11 -15.36
C PHE A 191 0.54 7.91 -16.61
N LEU A 192 0.22 8.55 -17.74
CA LEU A 192 0.93 8.47 -19.02
C LEU A 192 1.57 9.82 -19.36
#